data_AF-A0ABD4SZ62-F1
#
_entry.id   AF-A0ABD4SZ62-F1
#
_cell.length_a   1.000
_cell.length_b   1.000
_cell.length_c   1.000
_cell.angle_alpha   90.00
_cell.angle_beta   90.00
_cell.angle_gamma   90.00
#
_symmetry.space_group_name_H-M   'P 1'
#
loop_
_entity.id
_entity.type
_entity.pdbx_description
1 polymer ?
#
loop_
_entity_poly.entity_id
_entity_poly.type
_entity_poly.pdbx_seq_one_letter_code
_entity_poly.pdbx_strand_id
1 'polypeptide(L)'
;MSPETILQRYSQGDRNFAGAHLPRAQMPQADLINASFEQATLTGINLRLSYLNRVNFHKGQLRYAQLMGANLNQADLRESNLRDASLHGASLQGANLTQANLAFADLTDANLIAADLRSANLSSANLSGACLRRANFTADLRQDSANLSGAVMDDADFQGANLRHANLSRTSLRGANLSGANLRGANLRMADLSGAILTGATLAEVNLSESQLCQANIRDTNLERCILSDSDLSGSCLAGSILSEVNLLRANLTQANLSGAKLARADLSRAQIVGADLSEATLVKAYLARANLTGSILVRANFNQADLSSAILVDVHWQDTIMPDGTLRS
;
A
#
# COMPACT_ATOMS: atom_id res chain seq x y z
N MET A 1 -19.36 -29.45 20.78
CA MET A 1 -20.55 -29.57 19.90
C MET A 1 -20.07 -30.15 18.59
N SER A 2 -20.83 -31.01 17.91
CA SER A 2 -20.41 -31.54 16.60
C SER A 2 -20.86 -30.59 15.47
N PRO A 3 -20.22 -30.64 14.28
CA PRO A 3 -20.67 -29.93 13.08
C PRO A 3 -22.14 -30.21 12.74
N GLU A 4 -22.57 -31.47 12.82
CA GLU A 4 -23.95 -31.89 12.52
C GLU A 4 -24.93 -31.25 13.48
N THR A 5 -24.55 -31.13 14.76
CA THR A 5 -25.38 -30.47 15.78
C THR A 5 -25.55 -28.97 15.47
N ILE A 6 -24.49 -28.30 15.00
CA ILE A 6 -24.55 -26.89 14.59
C ILE A 6 -25.52 -26.72 13.43
N LEU A 7 -25.36 -27.53 12.37
CA LEU A 7 -26.18 -27.44 11.16
C LEU A 7 -27.65 -27.77 11.45
N GLN A 8 -27.92 -28.76 12.32
CA GLN A 8 -29.27 -29.09 12.74
C GLN A 8 -29.91 -27.95 13.55
N ARG A 9 -29.18 -27.35 14.51
CA ARG A 9 -29.70 -26.21 15.26
C ARG A 9 -29.93 -25.00 14.35
N TYR A 10 -29.03 -24.77 13.39
CA TYR A 10 -29.17 -23.69 12.41
C TYR A 10 -30.42 -23.85 11.55
N SER A 11 -30.71 -25.06 11.07
CA SER A 11 -31.92 -25.35 10.28
C SER A 11 -33.22 -25.19 11.09
N GLN A 12 -33.13 -25.31 12.42
CA GLN A 12 -34.23 -25.04 13.36
C GLN A 12 -34.39 -23.56 13.72
N GLY A 13 -33.59 -22.67 13.11
CA GLY A 13 -33.67 -21.22 13.31
C GLY A 13 -32.70 -20.67 14.37
N ASP A 14 -31.92 -21.53 15.02
CA ASP A 14 -30.89 -21.07 15.95
C ASP A 14 -29.76 -20.36 15.18
N ARG A 15 -29.24 -19.29 15.76
CA ARG A 15 -28.12 -18.51 15.19
C ARG A 15 -27.00 -18.33 16.18
N ASN A 16 -27.13 -18.78 17.43
CA ASN A 16 -26.13 -18.52 18.46
C ASN A 16 -25.31 -19.77 18.80
N PHE A 17 -24.07 -19.75 18.36
CA PHE A 17 -23.04 -20.76 18.61
C PHE A 17 -21.80 -20.12 19.26
N ALA A 18 -21.99 -19.04 20.02
CA ALA A 18 -20.91 -18.37 20.74
C ALA A 18 -20.17 -19.35 21.67
N GLY A 19 -18.85 -19.24 21.72
CA GLY A 19 -17.97 -20.11 22.51
C GLY A 19 -17.92 -21.57 22.02
N ALA A 20 -18.51 -21.90 20.86
CA ALA A 20 -18.45 -23.25 20.34
C ALA A 20 -17.00 -23.72 20.16
N HIS A 21 -16.74 -24.98 20.51
CA HIS A 21 -15.43 -25.62 20.34
C HIS A 21 -15.52 -26.64 19.20
N LEU A 22 -14.99 -26.26 18.03
CA LEU A 22 -15.07 -26.98 16.75
C LEU A 22 -13.70 -27.02 16.03
N PRO A 23 -12.60 -27.41 16.70
CA PRO A 23 -11.30 -27.49 16.04
C PRO A 23 -11.34 -28.56 14.93
N ARG A 24 -10.83 -28.22 13.74
CA ARG A 24 -10.74 -29.10 12.56
C ARG A 24 -12.09 -29.67 12.09
N ALA A 25 -13.20 -29.07 12.51
CA ALA A 25 -14.54 -29.40 12.05
C ALA A 25 -14.65 -29.25 10.53
N GLN A 26 -15.45 -30.11 9.91
CA GLN A 26 -15.68 -30.10 8.47
C GLN A 26 -17.09 -29.61 8.19
N MET A 27 -17.22 -28.41 7.61
CA MET A 27 -18.48 -27.79 7.21
C MET A 27 -18.31 -27.04 5.86
N PRO A 28 -17.77 -27.67 4.81
CA PRO A 28 -17.66 -27.02 3.51
C PRO A 28 -19.05 -26.71 2.95
N GLN A 29 -19.17 -25.61 2.19
CA GLN A 29 -20.42 -25.17 1.55
C GLN A 29 -21.58 -24.95 2.53
N ALA A 30 -21.29 -24.77 3.83
CA ALA A 30 -22.33 -24.56 4.82
C ALA A 30 -23.05 -23.22 4.60
N ASP A 31 -24.37 -23.22 4.77
CA ASP A 31 -25.14 -21.99 4.93
C ASP A 31 -25.20 -21.66 6.43
N LEU A 32 -24.49 -20.60 6.81
CA LEU A 32 -24.39 -20.10 8.18
C LEU A 32 -24.54 -18.56 8.19
N ILE A 33 -25.37 -18.04 7.30
CA ILE A 33 -25.68 -16.62 7.18
C ILE A 33 -26.24 -16.09 8.50
N ASN A 34 -25.70 -14.96 8.98
CA ASN A 34 -26.03 -14.34 10.28
C ASN A 34 -25.78 -15.25 11.51
N ALA A 35 -25.09 -16.38 11.38
CA ALA A 35 -24.73 -17.18 12.54
C ALA A 35 -23.68 -16.44 13.41
N SER A 36 -23.76 -16.63 14.71
CA SER A 36 -22.78 -16.11 15.67
C SER A 36 -21.93 -17.24 16.21
N PHE A 37 -20.63 -17.13 15.97
CA PHE A 37 -19.54 -17.93 16.52
C PHE A 37 -18.60 -17.01 17.32
N GLU A 38 -19.16 -16.00 17.98
CA GLU A 38 -18.38 -15.10 18.84
C GLU A 38 -17.56 -15.90 19.84
N GLN A 39 -16.26 -15.59 19.95
CA GLN A 39 -15.30 -16.26 20.85
C GLN A 39 -15.19 -17.79 20.65
N ALA A 40 -15.69 -18.33 19.54
CA ALA A 40 -15.61 -19.75 19.26
C ALA A 40 -14.17 -20.19 18.95
N THR A 41 -13.84 -21.44 19.30
CA THR A 41 -12.59 -22.08 18.90
C THR A 41 -12.81 -22.88 17.61
N LEU A 42 -12.28 -22.36 16.51
CA LEU A 42 -12.49 -22.85 15.14
C LEU A 42 -11.16 -23.15 14.43
N THR A 43 -10.10 -23.44 15.19
CA THR A 43 -8.76 -23.70 14.65
C THR A 43 -8.80 -24.83 13.62
N GLY A 44 -8.34 -24.57 12.40
CA GLY A 44 -8.31 -25.54 11.31
C GLY A 44 -9.68 -25.93 10.76
N ILE A 45 -10.74 -25.19 11.09
CA ILE A 45 -12.08 -25.46 10.58
C ILE A 45 -12.09 -25.40 9.04
N ASN A 46 -12.83 -26.30 8.41
CA ASN A 46 -13.08 -26.24 6.98
C ASN A 46 -14.46 -25.64 6.71
N LEU A 47 -14.45 -24.43 6.16
CA LEU A 47 -15.61 -23.65 5.75
C LEU A 47 -15.48 -23.20 4.28
N ARG A 48 -14.74 -23.95 3.46
CA ARG A 48 -14.53 -23.61 2.04
C ARG A 48 -15.87 -23.46 1.31
N LEU A 49 -15.97 -22.43 0.46
CA LEU A 49 -17.16 -22.14 -0.35
C LEU A 49 -18.46 -21.95 0.45
N SER A 50 -18.36 -21.67 1.76
CA SER A 50 -19.53 -21.51 2.62
C SER A 50 -20.16 -20.13 2.48
N TYR A 51 -21.45 -20.04 2.77
CA TYR A 51 -22.21 -18.80 2.84
C TYR A 51 -22.18 -18.28 4.29
N LEU A 52 -21.32 -17.30 4.53
CA LEU A 52 -21.01 -16.72 5.84
C LEU A 52 -21.30 -15.21 5.88
N ASN A 53 -22.22 -14.74 5.03
CA ASN A 53 -22.64 -13.34 4.99
C ASN A 53 -23.08 -12.92 6.39
N ARG A 54 -22.54 -11.80 6.90
CA ARG A 54 -22.86 -11.25 8.23
C ARG A 54 -22.65 -12.23 9.39
N VAL A 55 -21.84 -13.27 9.19
CA VAL A 55 -21.45 -14.15 10.30
C VAL A 55 -20.70 -13.32 11.36
N ASN A 56 -20.93 -13.61 12.62
CA ASN A 56 -20.18 -13.01 13.71
C ASN A 56 -19.10 -14.00 14.17
N PHE A 57 -17.85 -13.68 13.85
CA PHE A 57 -16.63 -14.33 14.29
C PHE A 57 -15.81 -13.43 15.23
N HIS A 58 -16.43 -12.42 15.86
CA HIS A 58 -15.77 -11.53 16.80
C HIS A 58 -14.99 -12.34 17.86
N LYS A 59 -13.70 -12.04 18.02
CA LYS A 59 -12.77 -12.77 18.92
C LYS A 59 -12.65 -14.28 18.67
N GLY A 60 -13.15 -14.78 17.54
CA GLY A 60 -13.05 -16.18 17.16
C GLY A 60 -11.60 -16.62 16.91
N GLN A 61 -11.27 -17.84 17.30
CA GLN A 61 -9.96 -18.45 17.06
C GLN A 61 -10.02 -19.27 15.76
N LEU A 62 -9.61 -18.67 14.64
CA LEU A 62 -9.71 -19.21 13.27
C LEU A 62 -8.33 -19.52 12.67
N ARG A 63 -7.33 -19.79 13.50
CA ARG A 63 -5.97 -20.13 13.02
C ARG A 63 -6.06 -21.33 12.08
N TYR A 64 -5.36 -21.28 10.94
CA TYR A 64 -5.39 -22.34 9.93
C TYR A 64 -6.79 -22.65 9.34
N ALA A 65 -7.79 -21.78 9.54
CA ALA A 65 -9.12 -22.00 8.96
C ALA A 65 -9.05 -22.04 7.43
N GLN A 66 -9.82 -22.95 6.82
CA GLN A 66 -9.95 -23.07 5.37
C GLN A 66 -11.24 -22.37 4.95
N LEU A 67 -11.09 -21.12 4.49
CA LEU A 67 -12.16 -20.21 4.08
C LEU A 67 -12.08 -19.88 2.57
N MET A 68 -11.32 -20.67 1.80
CA MET A 68 -11.18 -20.49 0.35
C MET A 68 -12.54 -20.37 -0.33
N GLY A 69 -12.73 -19.28 -1.08
CA GLY A 69 -13.96 -18.95 -1.81
C GLY A 69 -15.20 -18.78 -0.93
N ALA A 70 -15.06 -18.71 0.39
CA ALA A 70 -16.19 -18.47 1.28
C ALA A 70 -16.70 -17.02 1.12
N ASN A 71 -18.00 -16.83 1.29
CA ASN A 71 -18.62 -15.52 1.27
C ASN A 71 -18.77 -14.99 2.69
N LEU A 72 -17.85 -14.13 3.12
CA LEU A 72 -17.75 -13.43 4.40
C LEU A 72 -18.19 -11.95 4.28
N ASN A 73 -19.00 -11.61 3.29
CA ASN A 73 -19.43 -10.22 3.09
C ASN A 73 -20.13 -9.70 4.34
N GLN A 74 -19.74 -8.50 4.78
CA GLN A 74 -20.26 -7.85 5.99
C GLN A 74 -20.08 -8.69 7.27
N ALA A 75 -19.19 -9.68 7.29
CA ALA A 75 -18.89 -10.45 8.49
C ALA A 75 -18.24 -9.56 9.57
N ASP A 76 -18.50 -9.88 10.82
CA ASP A 76 -17.80 -9.31 11.97
C ASP A 76 -16.64 -10.24 12.36
N LEU A 77 -15.43 -9.85 12.01
CA LEU A 77 -14.18 -10.56 12.28
C LEU A 77 -13.28 -9.77 13.25
N ARG A 78 -13.84 -8.80 13.97
CA ARG A 78 -13.09 -7.94 14.89
C ARG A 78 -12.35 -8.76 15.92
N GLU A 79 -11.09 -8.41 16.16
CA GLU A 79 -10.22 -9.09 17.14
C GLU A 79 -10.11 -10.62 16.93
N SER A 80 -10.51 -11.14 15.77
CA SER A 80 -10.40 -12.57 15.46
C SER A 80 -8.96 -12.96 15.13
N ASN A 81 -8.64 -14.23 15.34
CA ASN A 81 -7.32 -14.78 15.04
C ASN A 81 -7.38 -15.65 13.79
N LEU A 82 -7.11 -15.07 12.63
CA LEU A 82 -7.05 -15.69 11.30
C LEU A 82 -5.61 -16.01 10.86
N ARG A 83 -4.67 -16.08 11.80
CA ARG A 83 -3.26 -16.36 11.48
C ARG A 83 -3.15 -17.67 10.70
N ASP A 84 -2.39 -17.65 9.62
CA ASP A 84 -2.17 -18.81 8.73
C ASP A 84 -3.48 -19.35 8.08
N ALA A 85 -4.58 -18.59 8.07
CA ALA A 85 -5.82 -19.00 7.42
C ALA A 85 -5.74 -18.90 5.89
N SER A 86 -6.47 -19.77 5.18
CA SER A 86 -6.63 -19.72 3.73
C SER A 86 -7.93 -19.01 3.39
N LEU A 87 -7.83 -17.79 2.87
CA LEU A 87 -8.91 -16.92 2.41
C LEU A 87 -8.82 -16.67 0.89
N HIS A 88 -8.07 -17.50 0.16
CA HIS A 88 -7.92 -17.40 -1.29
C HIS A 88 -9.29 -17.29 -1.98
N GLY A 89 -9.48 -16.24 -2.78
CA GLY A 89 -10.73 -15.96 -3.49
C GLY A 89 -11.96 -15.71 -2.60
N ALA A 90 -11.80 -15.52 -1.28
CA ALA A 90 -12.91 -15.26 -0.38
C ALA A 90 -13.49 -13.85 -0.62
N SER A 91 -14.81 -13.70 -0.41
CA SER A 91 -15.50 -12.43 -0.50
C SER A 91 -15.64 -11.82 0.89
N LEU A 92 -14.95 -10.72 1.17
CA LEU A 92 -14.91 -10.00 2.45
C LEU A 92 -15.39 -8.55 2.27
N GLN A 93 -16.25 -8.30 1.29
CA GLN A 93 -16.72 -6.95 0.98
C GLN A 93 -17.44 -6.35 2.20
N GLY A 94 -16.96 -5.19 2.65
CA GLY A 94 -17.49 -4.51 3.82
C GLY A 94 -17.37 -5.29 5.14
N ALA A 95 -16.54 -6.34 5.18
CA ALA A 95 -16.28 -7.06 6.42
C ALA A 95 -15.54 -6.17 7.43
N ASN A 96 -15.81 -6.39 8.71
CA ASN A 96 -15.14 -5.70 9.79
C ASN A 96 -14.01 -6.57 10.34
N LEU A 97 -12.77 -6.22 10.01
CA LEU A 97 -11.54 -6.89 10.39
C LEU A 97 -10.72 -6.05 11.38
N THR A 98 -11.33 -5.09 12.09
CA THR A 98 -10.57 -4.21 12.98
C THR A 98 -9.87 -5.04 14.05
N GLN A 99 -8.57 -4.82 14.23
CA GLN A 99 -7.72 -5.56 15.17
C GLN A 99 -7.64 -7.08 14.92
N ALA A 100 -8.09 -7.57 13.76
CA ALA A 100 -7.95 -8.97 13.41
C ALA A 100 -6.47 -9.31 13.16
N ASN A 101 -6.07 -10.53 13.55
CA ASN A 101 -4.74 -11.06 13.25
C ASN A 101 -4.80 -11.95 12.01
N LEU A 102 -4.36 -11.42 10.87
CA LEU A 102 -4.24 -12.07 9.56
C LEU A 102 -2.78 -12.39 9.19
N ALA A 103 -1.85 -12.35 10.15
CA ALA A 103 -0.45 -12.60 9.84
C ALA A 103 -0.27 -13.97 9.16
N PHE A 104 0.52 -13.99 8.07
CA PHE A 104 0.75 -15.19 7.25
C PHE A 104 -0.50 -15.79 6.59
N ALA A 105 -1.65 -15.11 6.61
CA ALA A 105 -2.84 -15.57 5.91
C ALA A 105 -2.67 -15.45 4.39
N ASP A 106 -3.32 -16.35 3.66
CA ASP A 106 -3.42 -16.30 2.20
C ASP A 106 -4.75 -15.64 1.81
N LEU A 107 -4.67 -14.41 1.32
CA LEU A 107 -5.77 -13.57 0.80
C LEU A 107 -5.63 -13.37 -0.72
N THR A 108 -4.90 -14.25 -1.41
CA THR A 108 -4.72 -14.15 -2.88
C THR A 108 -6.09 -14.08 -3.56
N ASP A 109 -6.28 -13.12 -4.46
CA ASP A 109 -7.54 -12.85 -5.18
C ASP A 109 -8.78 -12.59 -4.29
N ALA A 110 -8.59 -12.29 -3.00
CA ALA A 110 -9.71 -11.99 -2.11
C ALA A 110 -10.34 -10.61 -2.43
N ASN A 111 -11.66 -10.51 -2.25
CA ASN A 111 -12.38 -9.25 -2.40
C ASN A 111 -12.55 -8.58 -1.03
N LEU A 112 -11.80 -7.52 -0.78
CA LEU A 112 -11.80 -6.72 0.45
C LEU A 112 -12.33 -5.30 0.21
N ILE A 113 -13.15 -5.10 -0.84
CA ILE A 113 -13.71 -3.78 -1.16
C ILE A 113 -14.43 -3.22 0.07
N ALA A 114 -14.05 -1.99 0.45
CA ALA A 114 -14.59 -1.27 1.61
C ALA A 114 -14.51 -2.05 2.95
N ALA A 115 -13.63 -3.05 3.07
CA ALA A 115 -13.38 -3.72 4.33
C ALA A 115 -12.72 -2.77 5.34
N ASP A 116 -13.03 -2.95 6.62
CA ASP A 116 -12.45 -2.18 7.71
C ASP A 116 -11.30 -2.97 8.35
N LEU A 117 -10.07 -2.62 8.01
CA LEU A 117 -8.83 -3.25 8.44
C LEU A 117 -8.07 -2.39 9.46
N ARG A 118 -8.77 -1.47 10.16
CA ARG A 118 -8.11 -0.59 11.13
C ARG A 118 -7.38 -1.40 12.20
N SER A 119 -6.11 -1.06 12.41
CA SER A 119 -5.22 -1.76 13.36
C SER A 119 -5.14 -3.28 13.16
N ALA A 120 -5.48 -3.80 11.98
CA ALA A 120 -5.32 -5.23 11.67
C ALA A 120 -3.84 -5.58 11.47
N ASN A 121 -3.47 -6.82 11.81
CA ASN A 121 -2.13 -7.33 11.56
C ASN A 121 -2.14 -8.25 10.33
N LEU A 122 -1.62 -7.76 9.21
CA LEU A 122 -1.41 -8.49 7.95
C LEU A 122 0.08 -8.76 7.68
N SER A 123 0.94 -8.74 8.70
CA SER A 123 2.37 -8.97 8.52
C SER A 123 2.63 -10.28 7.79
N SER A 124 3.40 -10.24 6.71
CA SER A 124 3.74 -11.41 5.88
C SER A 124 2.53 -12.16 5.29
N ALA A 125 1.35 -11.53 5.22
CA ALA A 125 0.22 -12.09 4.49
C ALA A 125 0.46 -12.02 2.97
N ASN A 126 -0.20 -12.90 2.21
CA ASN A 126 -0.23 -12.82 0.76
C ASN A 126 -1.56 -12.23 0.32
N LEU A 127 -1.55 -11.04 -0.30
CA LEU A 127 -2.69 -10.36 -0.89
C LEU A 127 -2.51 -10.14 -2.40
N SER A 128 -1.69 -10.95 -3.08
CA SER A 128 -1.52 -10.83 -4.54
C SER A 128 -2.87 -10.89 -5.26
N GLY A 129 -3.10 -9.96 -6.19
CA GLY A 129 -4.36 -9.84 -6.93
C GLY A 129 -5.60 -9.45 -6.11
N ALA A 130 -5.47 -9.19 -4.80
CA ALA A 130 -6.61 -8.85 -3.96
C ALA A 130 -7.21 -7.48 -4.32
N CYS A 131 -8.53 -7.36 -4.22
CA CYS A 131 -9.25 -6.10 -4.46
C CYS A 131 -9.52 -5.37 -3.13
N LEU A 132 -8.79 -4.28 -2.89
CA LEU A 132 -8.75 -3.52 -1.63
C LEU A 132 -9.27 -2.09 -1.80
N ARG A 133 -10.04 -1.84 -2.86
CA ARG A 133 -10.58 -0.53 -3.18
C ARG A 133 -11.36 0.03 -2.01
N ARG A 134 -11.04 1.28 -1.62
CA ARG A 134 -11.67 1.99 -0.50
C ARG A 134 -11.58 1.26 0.86
N ALA A 135 -10.69 0.27 1.01
CA ALA A 135 -10.45 -0.36 2.30
C ALA A 135 -9.81 0.63 3.27
N ASN A 136 -10.05 0.44 4.57
CA ASN A 136 -9.58 1.33 5.62
C ASN A 136 -8.51 0.66 6.50
N PHE A 137 -7.29 1.17 6.50
CA PHE A 137 -6.13 0.63 7.24
C PHE A 137 -5.65 1.55 8.36
N THR A 138 -6.40 2.60 8.68
CA THR A 138 -5.95 3.59 9.69
C THR A 138 -5.82 2.98 11.08
N ALA A 139 -5.17 3.70 11.98
CA ALA A 139 -5.31 3.43 13.40
C ALA A 139 -6.66 3.93 13.93
N ASP A 140 -7.17 3.30 15.00
CA ASP A 140 -8.03 4.00 15.95
C ASP A 140 -7.16 4.80 16.94
N LEU A 141 -7.74 5.86 17.53
CA LEU A 141 -7.09 6.94 18.32
C LEU A 141 -6.16 6.51 19.49
N ARG A 142 -5.92 5.21 19.71
CA ARG A 142 -5.11 4.64 20.79
C ARG A 142 -4.22 3.46 20.39
N GLN A 143 -4.15 3.08 19.12
CA GLN A 143 -3.39 1.90 18.68
C GLN A 143 -2.46 2.22 17.50
N ASP A 144 -1.55 1.28 17.24
CA ASP A 144 -0.76 1.27 16.02
C ASP A 144 -1.68 1.13 14.80
N SER A 145 -1.30 1.79 13.71
CA SER A 145 -1.93 1.62 12.38
C SER A 145 -1.87 0.16 11.93
N ALA A 146 -2.61 -0.20 10.88
CA ALA A 146 -2.50 -1.54 10.31
C ALA A 146 -1.04 -1.90 9.97
N ASN A 147 -0.66 -3.14 10.28
CA ASN A 147 0.67 -3.67 10.02
C ASN A 147 0.64 -4.59 8.81
N LEU A 148 1.20 -4.16 7.69
CA LEU A 148 1.35 -4.94 6.46
C LEU A 148 2.81 -5.31 6.20
N SER A 149 3.72 -5.13 7.17
CA SER A 149 5.16 -5.31 6.95
C SER A 149 5.47 -6.68 6.33
N GLY A 150 6.25 -6.69 5.25
CA GLY A 150 6.63 -7.93 4.57
C GLY A 150 5.51 -8.65 3.83
N ALA A 151 4.31 -8.07 3.69
CA ALA A 151 3.24 -8.65 2.90
C ALA A 151 3.59 -8.64 1.40
N VAL A 152 3.12 -9.65 0.69
CA VAL A 152 3.16 -9.73 -0.78
C VAL A 152 1.82 -9.24 -1.29
N MET A 153 1.80 -8.19 -2.12
CA MET A 153 0.60 -7.51 -2.59
C MET A 153 0.74 -7.13 -4.07
N ASP A 154 1.42 -8.00 -4.82
CA ASP A 154 1.66 -7.81 -6.25
C ASP A 154 0.32 -7.78 -6.98
N ASP A 155 0.19 -6.84 -7.92
CA ASP A 155 -1.02 -6.60 -8.73
C ASP A 155 -2.30 -6.30 -7.92
N ALA A 156 -2.19 -6.02 -6.61
CA ALA A 156 -3.35 -5.69 -5.77
C ALA A 156 -3.94 -4.31 -6.11
N ASP A 157 -5.26 -4.18 -5.99
CA ASP A 157 -5.99 -2.94 -6.28
C ASP A 157 -6.38 -2.19 -5.00
N PHE A 158 -5.58 -1.18 -4.66
CA PHE A 158 -5.76 -0.26 -3.53
C PHE A 158 -6.44 1.06 -3.91
N GLN A 159 -7.14 1.15 -5.05
CA GLN A 159 -7.69 2.42 -5.51
C GLN A 159 -8.56 3.10 -4.43
N GLY A 160 -8.18 4.32 -4.04
CA GLY A 160 -8.86 5.10 -3.01
C GLY A 160 -8.82 4.51 -1.60
N ALA A 161 -7.94 3.54 -1.33
CA ALA A 161 -7.74 3.00 0.02
C ALA A 161 -7.15 4.05 0.96
N ASN A 162 -7.47 3.94 2.24
CA ASN A 162 -6.91 4.79 3.28
C ASN A 162 -5.84 4.03 4.06
N LEU A 163 -4.57 4.31 3.74
CA LEU A 163 -3.36 3.69 4.28
C LEU A 163 -2.58 4.67 5.19
N ARG A 164 -3.22 5.74 5.66
CA ARG A 164 -2.57 6.76 6.49
C ARG A 164 -1.89 6.10 7.70
N HIS A 165 -0.60 6.41 7.88
CA HIS A 165 0.29 5.88 8.91
C HIS A 165 0.57 4.38 8.88
N ALA A 166 0.02 3.61 7.92
CA ALA A 166 0.20 2.16 7.87
C ALA A 166 1.68 1.76 7.75
N ASN A 167 2.03 0.63 8.37
CA ASN A 167 3.36 0.04 8.20
C ASN A 167 3.36 -0.91 7.00
N LEU A 168 3.95 -0.45 5.90
CA LEU A 168 4.13 -1.16 4.62
C LEU A 168 5.61 -1.47 4.36
N SER A 169 6.46 -1.45 5.39
CA SER A 169 7.89 -1.68 5.22
C SER A 169 8.16 -3.08 4.67
N ARG A 170 9.14 -3.18 3.74
CA ARG A 170 9.56 -4.44 3.10
C ARG A 170 8.44 -5.18 2.35
N THR A 171 7.38 -4.48 1.95
CA THR A 171 6.30 -5.09 1.17
C THR A 171 6.67 -5.26 -0.29
N SER A 172 6.04 -6.22 -0.97
CA SER A 172 5.99 -6.27 -2.43
C SER A 172 4.66 -5.68 -2.89
N LEU A 173 4.73 -4.66 -3.72
CA LEU A 173 3.62 -3.90 -4.32
C LEU A 173 3.84 -3.80 -5.84
N ARG A 174 4.50 -4.80 -6.44
CA ARG A 174 4.86 -4.76 -7.86
C ARG A 174 3.59 -4.72 -8.69
N GLY A 175 3.49 -3.78 -9.63
CA GLY A 175 2.30 -3.60 -10.46
C GLY A 175 1.02 -3.17 -9.72
N ALA A 176 1.06 -2.95 -8.40
CA ALA A 176 -0.13 -2.63 -7.61
C ALA A 176 -0.74 -1.28 -8.04
N ASN A 177 -2.07 -1.20 -7.99
CA ASN A 177 -2.80 0.03 -8.28
C ASN A 177 -3.14 0.78 -6.99
N LEU A 178 -2.40 1.84 -6.70
CA LEU A 178 -2.57 2.75 -5.56
C LEU A 178 -3.21 4.09 -5.98
N SER A 179 -3.86 4.15 -7.15
CA SER A 179 -4.42 5.40 -7.68
C SER A 179 -5.38 6.05 -6.69
N GLY A 180 -5.15 7.33 -6.38
CA GLY A 180 -5.95 8.11 -5.43
C GLY A 180 -5.93 7.60 -3.98
N ALA A 181 -5.05 6.65 -3.62
CA ALA A 181 -4.91 6.19 -2.25
C ALA A 181 -4.32 7.27 -1.34
N ASN A 182 -4.69 7.25 -0.07
CA ASN A 182 -4.12 8.13 0.95
C ASN A 182 -3.08 7.36 1.78
N LEU A 183 -1.80 7.61 1.52
CA LEU A 183 -0.66 7.01 2.23
C LEU A 183 0.01 7.98 3.20
N ARG A 184 -0.58 9.16 3.49
CA ARG A 184 0.10 10.19 4.30
C ARG A 184 0.71 9.61 5.59
N GLY A 185 2.00 9.86 5.80
CA GLY A 185 2.75 9.38 6.98
C GLY A 185 3.00 7.87 7.05
N ALA A 186 2.65 7.10 6.01
CA ALA A 186 2.92 5.67 5.98
C ALA A 186 4.42 5.35 5.90
N ASN A 187 4.79 4.15 6.32
CA ASN A 187 6.15 3.65 6.24
C ASN A 187 6.27 2.61 5.11
N LEU A 188 6.88 2.98 3.98
CA LEU A 188 7.21 2.12 2.83
C LEU A 188 8.72 1.87 2.70
N ARG A 189 9.49 2.00 3.79
CA ARG A 189 10.93 1.76 3.77
C ARG A 189 11.23 0.34 3.23
N MET A 190 12.17 0.26 2.30
CA MET A 190 12.58 -0.98 1.61
C MET A 190 11.43 -1.73 0.90
N ALA A 191 10.31 -1.07 0.58
CA ALA A 191 9.24 -1.69 -0.20
C ALA A 191 9.61 -1.76 -1.70
N ASP A 192 9.08 -2.75 -2.41
CA ASP A 192 9.18 -2.87 -3.86
C ASP A 192 7.87 -2.43 -4.52
N LEU A 193 7.86 -1.23 -5.10
CA LEU A 193 6.77 -0.63 -5.86
C LEU A 193 7.08 -0.60 -7.37
N SER A 194 7.93 -1.51 -7.87
CA SER A 194 8.28 -1.54 -9.30
C SER A 194 7.03 -1.66 -10.17
N GLY A 195 6.87 -0.74 -11.13
CA GLY A 195 5.71 -0.68 -12.02
C GLY A 195 4.37 -0.32 -11.36
N ALA A 196 4.35 0.04 -10.07
CA ALA A 196 3.11 0.42 -9.39
C ALA A 196 2.50 1.71 -9.94
N ILE A 197 1.18 1.85 -9.81
CA ILE A 197 0.42 3.02 -10.28
C ILE A 197 -0.02 3.84 -9.06
N LEU A 198 0.55 5.02 -8.87
CA LEU A 198 0.30 5.95 -7.76
C LEU A 198 -0.34 7.28 -8.24
N THR A 199 -0.94 7.30 -9.42
CA THR A 199 -1.51 8.52 -10.01
C THR A 199 -2.53 9.16 -9.06
N GLY A 200 -2.33 10.44 -8.75
CA GLY A 200 -3.22 11.20 -7.86
C GLY A 200 -3.20 10.75 -6.38
N ALA A 201 -2.31 9.86 -5.98
CA ALA A 201 -2.20 9.42 -4.59
C ALA A 201 -1.63 10.54 -3.69
N THR A 202 -1.94 10.48 -2.39
CA THR A 202 -1.38 11.38 -1.38
C THR A 202 -0.32 10.66 -0.57
N LEU A 203 0.94 11.06 -0.75
CA LEU A 203 2.12 10.46 -0.13
C LEU A 203 2.84 11.42 0.83
N ALA A 204 2.30 12.59 1.14
CA ALA A 204 3.00 13.55 2.01
C ALA A 204 3.52 12.90 3.31
N GLU A 205 4.76 13.22 3.68
CA GLU A 205 5.46 12.69 4.88
C GLU A 205 5.67 11.16 4.89
N VAL A 206 5.58 10.49 3.74
CA VAL A 206 5.86 9.05 3.64
C VAL A 206 7.36 8.77 3.72
N ASN A 207 7.71 7.69 4.41
CA ASN A 207 9.06 7.13 4.36
C ASN A 207 9.17 6.07 3.26
N LEU A 208 9.84 6.40 2.16
CA LEU A 208 10.21 5.54 1.03
C LEU A 208 11.74 5.34 0.95
N SER A 209 12.46 5.48 2.06
CA SER A 209 13.91 5.25 2.04
C SER A 209 14.23 3.82 1.57
N GLU A 210 15.23 3.70 0.71
CA GLU A 210 15.68 2.42 0.14
C GLU A 210 14.60 1.63 -0.62
N SER A 211 13.50 2.26 -1.04
CA SER A 211 12.45 1.59 -1.82
C SER A 211 12.84 1.42 -3.28
N GLN A 212 12.25 0.42 -3.94
CA GLN A 212 12.29 0.28 -5.40
C GLN A 212 11.00 0.86 -5.99
N LEU A 213 11.12 1.77 -6.94
CA LEU A 213 10.06 2.50 -7.65
C LEU A 213 10.32 2.49 -9.17
N CYS A 214 11.15 1.55 -9.65
CA CYS A 214 11.54 1.47 -11.05
C CYS A 214 10.30 1.37 -11.93
N GLN A 215 10.22 2.21 -12.96
CA GLN A 215 9.08 2.26 -13.89
C GLN A 215 7.72 2.55 -13.25
N ALA A 216 7.66 2.98 -11.99
CA ALA A 216 6.41 3.34 -11.34
C ALA A 216 5.78 4.59 -11.98
N ASN A 217 4.45 4.63 -12.03
CA ASN A 217 3.70 5.80 -12.46
C ASN A 217 3.27 6.61 -11.23
N ILE A 218 3.97 7.70 -10.97
CA ILE A 218 3.83 8.59 -9.81
C ILE A 218 3.43 10.00 -10.27
N ARG A 219 2.62 10.10 -11.34
CA ARG A 219 2.14 11.39 -11.89
C ARG A 219 1.08 12.03 -11.01
N ASP A 220 1.08 13.36 -10.98
CA ASP A 220 0.11 14.18 -10.26
C ASP A 220 -0.05 13.77 -8.78
N THR A 221 1.04 13.28 -8.19
CA THR A 221 1.08 12.75 -6.83
C THR A 221 1.62 13.81 -5.87
N ASN A 222 1.09 13.85 -4.64
CA ASN A 222 1.66 14.70 -3.59
C ASN A 222 2.72 13.92 -2.79
N LEU A 223 4.01 14.21 -3.03
CA LEU A 223 5.19 13.66 -2.36
C LEU A 223 5.86 14.69 -1.41
N GLU A 224 5.13 15.73 -1.00
CA GLU A 224 5.66 16.77 -0.12
C GLU A 224 6.28 16.17 1.15
N ARG A 225 7.54 16.54 1.43
CA ARG A 225 8.29 16.09 2.62
C ARG A 225 8.45 14.56 2.73
N CYS A 226 8.33 13.83 1.62
CA CYS A 226 8.69 12.41 1.59
C CYS A 226 10.18 12.20 1.81
N ILE A 227 10.52 11.04 2.37
CA ILE A 227 11.90 10.54 2.44
C ILE A 227 12.08 9.49 1.37
N LEU A 228 12.84 9.79 0.32
CA LEU A 228 13.21 8.94 -0.82
C LEU A 228 14.74 8.76 -0.88
N SER A 229 15.43 8.87 0.26
CA SER A 229 16.88 8.67 0.28
C SER A 229 17.23 7.23 -0.11
N ASP A 230 18.22 7.08 -0.97
CA ASP A 230 18.70 5.78 -1.47
C ASP A 230 17.65 4.94 -2.23
N SER A 231 16.52 5.51 -2.64
CA SER A 231 15.52 4.79 -3.44
C SER A 231 15.88 4.73 -4.92
N ASP A 232 15.41 3.69 -5.61
CA ASP A 232 15.53 3.56 -7.07
C ASP A 232 14.22 3.97 -7.76
N LEU A 233 14.23 5.11 -8.45
CA LEU A 233 13.13 5.65 -9.25
C LEU A 233 13.45 5.57 -10.76
N SER A 234 14.37 4.73 -11.20
CA SER A 234 14.79 4.68 -12.60
C SER A 234 13.63 4.40 -13.56
N GLY A 235 13.54 5.19 -14.63
CA GLY A 235 12.48 5.11 -15.63
C GLY A 235 11.06 5.40 -15.12
N SER A 236 10.90 5.88 -13.87
CA SER A 236 9.59 6.23 -13.32
C SER A 236 9.04 7.53 -13.92
N CYS A 237 7.73 7.75 -13.79
CA CYS A 237 7.08 8.96 -14.26
C CYS A 237 6.50 9.75 -13.09
N LEU A 238 7.11 10.90 -12.78
CA LEU A 238 6.72 11.86 -11.73
C LEU A 238 6.17 13.17 -12.31
N ALA A 239 5.72 13.17 -13.57
CA ALA A 239 5.26 14.37 -14.24
C ALA A 239 4.11 15.05 -13.47
N GLY A 240 4.19 16.38 -13.32
CA GLY A 240 3.21 17.21 -12.61
C GLY A 240 3.19 17.06 -11.08
N SER A 241 3.99 16.16 -10.50
CA SER A 241 3.94 15.84 -9.08
C SER A 241 4.49 16.94 -8.18
N ILE A 242 4.01 16.97 -6.93
CA ILE A 242 4.44 17.92 -5.91
C ILE A 242 5.52 17.24 -5.07
N LEU A 243 6.76 17.70 -5.16
CA LEU A 243 7.93 17.16 -4.46
C LEU A 243 8.61 18.24 -3.59
N SER A 244 7.83 19.18 -3.06
CA SER A 244 8.38 20.25 -2.23
C SER A 244 8.97 19.67 -0.94
N GLU A 245 10.17 20.12 -0.58
CA GLU A 245 10.91 19.64 0.60
C GLU A 245 11.15 18.12 0.64
N VAL A 246 11.11 17.44 -0.51
CA VAL A 246 11.39 16.00 -0.58
C VAL A 246 12.88 15.72 -0.34
N ASN A 247 13.20 14.62 0.32
CA ASN A 247 14.57 14.13 0.45
C ASN A 247 14.83 13.02 -0.58
N LEU A 248 15.60 13.33 -1.62
CA LEU A 248 16.08 12.44 -2.69
C LEU A 248 17.60 12.19 -2.60
N LEU A 249 18.19 12.32 -1.40
CA LEU A 249 19.62 12.09 -1.18
C LEU A 249 20.05 10.71 -1.72
N ARG A 250 21.02 10.71 -2.64
CA ARG A 250 21.53 9.48 -3.31
C ARG A 250 20.49 8.66 -4.08
N ALA A 251 19.30 9.20 -4.34
CA ALA A 251 18.28 8.51 -5.11
C ALA A 251 18.72 8.31 -6.57
N ASN A 252 18.26 7.22 -7.20
CA ASN A 252 18.43 6.98 -8.62
C ASN A 252 17.18 7.42 -9.40
N LEU A 253 17.29 8.48 -10.19
CA LEU A 253 16.26 9.05 -11.07
C LEU A 253 16.67 8.91 -12.55
N THR A 254 17.57 7.97 -12.87
CA THR A 254 18.04 7.76 -14.24
C THR A 254 16.86 7.50 -15.18
N GLN A 255 16.79 8.25 -16.29
CA GLN A 255 15.72 8.19 -17.29
C GLN A 255 14.31 8.44 -16.73
N ALA A 256 14.17 9.02 -15.54
CA ALA A 256 12.88 9.37 -14.98
C ALA A 256 12.27 10.60 -15.69
N ASN A 257 10.96 10.65 -15.79
CA ASN A 257 10.23 11.83 -16.27
C ASN A 257 9.73 12.64 -15.09
N LEU A 258 10.31 13.83 -14.88
CA LEU A 258 9.93 14.83 -13.88
C LEU A 258 9.37 16.11 -14.54
N SER A 259 8.85 16.02 -15.76
CA SER A 259 8.32 17.20 -16.46
C SER A 259 7.22 17.90 -15.64
N GLY A 260 7.33 19.23 -15.49
CA GLY A 260 6.42 20.05 -14.69
C GLY A 260 6.42 19.76 -13.18
N ALA A 261 7.34 18.93 -12.68
CA ALA A 261 7.37 18.57 -11.26
C ALA A 261 7.80 19.74 -10.36
N LYS A 262 7.23 19.81 -9.15
CA LYS A 262 7.48 20.91 -8.19
C LYS A 262 8.45 20.48 -7.09
N LEU A 263 9.74 20.72 -7.30
CA LEU A 263 10.87 20.31 -6.44
C LEU A 263 11.41 21.46 -5.58
N ALA A 264 10.56 22.42 -5.18
CA ALA A 264 11.03 23.54 -4.36
C ALA A 264 11.64 23.05 -3.04
N ARG A 265 12.87 23.49 -2.74
CA ARG A 265 13.64 23.06 -1.54
C ARG A 265 13.87 21.55 -1.43
N ALA A 266 13.76 20.80 -2.53
CA ALA A 266 14.09 19.38 -2.54
C ALA A 266 15.60 19.17 -2.30
N ASP A 267 15.96 18.11 -1.56
CA ASP A 267 17.34 17.65 -1.43
C ASP A 267 17.63 16.54 -2.45
N LEU A 268 18.29 16.88 -3.54
CA LEU A 268 18.76 15.98 -4.59
C LEU A 268 20.27 15.74 -4.50
N SER A 269 20.89 16.00 -3.34
CA SER A 269 22.33 15.85 -3.17
C SER A 269 22.77 14.43 -3.54
N ARG A 270 23.83 14.32 -4.36
CA ARG A 270 24.38 13.04 -4.84
C ARG A 270 23.39 12.15 -5.61
N ALA A 271 22.22 12.66 -6.01
CA ALA A 271 21.26 11.89 -6.81
C ALA A 271 21.80 11.62 -8.22
N GLN A 272 21.41 10.48 -8.81
CA GLN A 272 21.66 10.17 -10.22
C GLN A 272 20.44 10.59 -11.04
N ILE A 273 20.56 11.62 -11.86
CA ILE A 273 19.47 12.22 -12.66
C ILE A 273 19.84 12.10 -14.15
N VAL A 274 20.55 11.02 -14.51
CA VAL A 274 21.13 10.83 -15.84
C VAL A 274 20.03 10.59 -16.87
N GLY A 275 19.99 11.43 -17.90
CA GLY A 275 19.00 11.35 -18.98
C GLY A 275 17.55 11.55 -18.52
N ALA A 276 17.32 12.09 -17.33
CA ALA A 276 15.99 12.40 -16.86
C ALA A 276 15.42 13.63 -17.58
N ASP A 277 14.10 13.68 -17.73
CA ASP A 277 13.39 14.84 -18.26
C ASP A 277 12.88 15.71 -17.11
N LEU A 278 13.42 16.92 -16.94
CA LEU A 278 12.96 17.93 -15.98
C LEU A 278 12.38 19.15 -16.69
N SER A 279 11.88 18.99 -17.92
CA SER A 279 11.27 20.09 -18.66
C SER A 279 10.17 20.76 -17.84
N GLU A 280 10.17 22.09 -17.74
CA GLU A 280 9.22 22.89 -16.96
C GLU A 280 9.19 22.60 -15.43
N ALA A 281 10.11 21.78 -14.92
CA ALA A 281 10.20 21.52 -13.49
C ALA A 281 10.65 22.76 -12.71
N THR A 282 10.11 22.94 -11.50
CA THR A 282 10.53 24.04 -10.60
C THR A 282 11.42 23.51 -9.49
N LEU A 283 12.71 23.86 -9.52
CA LEU A 283 13.74 23.47 -8.56
C LEU A 283 14.19 24.65 -7.69
N VAL A 284 13.29 25.61 -7.43
CA VAL A 284 13.60 26.83 -6.66
C VAL A 284 14.16 26.45 -5.29
N LYS A 285 15.36 26.93 -4.96
CA LYS A 285 16.08 26.61 -3.71
C LYS A 285 16.35 25.12 -3.47
N ALA A 286 16.31 24.29 -4.51
CA ALA A 286 16.67 22.87 -4.38
C ALA A 286 18.18 22.70 -4.17
N TYR A 287 18.57 21.64 -3.47
CA TYR A 287 19.96 21.28 -3.24
C TYR A 287 20.36 20.16 -4.20
N LEU A 288 21.27 20.44 -5.14
CA LEU A 288 21.75 19.48 -6.14
C LEU A 288 23.26 19.23 -6.00
N ALA A 289 23.81 19.44 -4.79
CA ALA A 289 25.23 19.29 -4.57
C ALA A 289 25.71 17.88 -4.96
N ARG A 290 26.69 17.81 -5.87
CA ARG A 290 27.23 16.55 -6.42
C ARG A 290 26.20 15.65 -7.13
N ALA A 291 25.05 16.18 -7.52
CA ALA A 291 24.10 15.45 -8.34
C ALA A 291 24.67 15.23 -9.75
N ASN A 292 24.32 14.11 -10.38
CA ASN A 292 24.72 13.81 -11.75
C ASN A 292 23.54 14.03 -12.70
N LEU A 293 23.59 15.10 -13.49
CA LEU A 293 22.54 15.48 -14.43
C LEU A 293 22.91 15.14 -15.88
N THR A 294 23.91 14.28 -16.12
CA THR A 294 24.42 14.00 -17.47
C THR A 294 23.30 13.62 -18.44
N GLY A 295 23.23 14.28 -19.60
CA GLY A 295 22.21 13.98 -20.63
C GLY A 295 20.77 14.38 -20.27
N SER A 296 20.54 15.06 -19.14
CA SER A 296 19.19 15.46 -18.73
C SER A 296 18.61 16.59 -19.60
N ILE A 297 17.28 16.66 -19.65
CA ILE A 297 16.52 17.68 -20.37
C ILE A 297 16.01 18.71 -19.37
N LEU A 298 16.43 19.97 -19.51
CA LEU A 298 16.10 21.07 -18.57
C LEU A 298 15.32 22.20 -19.25
N VAL A 299 14.64 21.91 -20.35
CA VAL A 299 13.90 22.89 -21.16
C VAL A 299 12.86 23.61 -20.29
N ARG A 300 12.95 24.93 -20.16
CA ARG A 300 12.07 25.76 -19.32
C ARG A 300 12.07 25.41 -17.83
N ALA A 301 13.06 24.66 -17.36
CA ALA A 301 13.21 24.37 -15.93
C ALA A 301 13.62 25.63 -15.15
N ASN A 302 13.27 25.68 -13.86
CA ASN A 302 13.56 26.83 -13.00
C ASN A 302 14.44 26.44 -11.81
N PHE A 303 15.72 26.81 -11.88
CA PHE A 303 16.72 26.58 -10.83
C PHE A 303 16.97 27.82 -9.96
N ASN A 304 16.10 28.83 -9.95
CA ASN A 304 16.34 30.06 -9.18
C ASN A 304 16.72 29.75 -7.71
N GLN A 305 17.87 30.25 -7.27
CA GLN A 305 18.47 30.01 -5.95
C GLN A 305 18.78 28.54 -5.61
N ALA A 306 18.80 27.63 -6.59
CA ALA A 306 19.21 26.25 -6.38
C ALA A 306 20.73 26.15 -6.20
N ASP A 307 21.17 25.19 -5.37
CA ASP A 307 22.58 24.89 -5.19
C ASP A 307 23.04 23.82 -6.19
N LEU A 308 23.80 24.23 -7.21
CA LEU A 308 24.42 23.34 -8.21
C LEU A 308 25.88 23.01 -7.89
N SER A 309 26.35 23.23 -6.65
CA SER A 309 27.75 23.05 -6.28
C SER A 309 28.26 21.65 -6.59
N SER A 310 29.29 21.57 -7.45
CA SER A 310 29.89 20.30 -7.89
C SER A 310 28.92 19.34 -8.61
N ALA A 311 27.78 19.83 -9.10
CA ALA A 311 26.90 19.03 -9.95
C ALA A 311 27.59 18.72 -11.30
N ILE A 312 27.34 17.53 -11.84
CA ILE A 312 27.84 17.10 -13.15
C ILE A 312 26.80 17.48 -14.19
N LEU A 313 27.18 18.37 -15.13
CA LEU A 313 26.29 18.95 -16.15
C LEU A 313 26.83 18.68 -17.56
N VAL A 314 27.14 17.42 -17.86
CA VAL A 314 27.66 16.98 -19.17
C VAL A 314 26.49 16.68 -20.11
N ASP A 315 26.55 17.14 -21.36
CA ASP A 315 25.53 16.88 -22.40
C ASP A 315 24.09 17.24 -21.99
N VAL A 316 23.93 18.24 -21.13
CA VAL A 316 22.61 18.68 -20.65
C VAL A 316 21.95 19.58 -21.68
N HIS A 317 20.66 19.33 -21.95
CA HIS A 317 19.87 20.14 -22.86
C HIS A 317 19.25 21.32 -22.10
N TRP A 318 19.87 22.49 -22.25
CA TRP A 318 19.35 23.77 -21.76
C TRP A 318 18.57 24.44 -22.88
N GLN A 319 17.37 24.92 -22.57
CA GLN A 319 16.64 25.83 -23.44
C GLN A 319 15.64 26.59 -22.57
N ASP A 320 15.72 27.91 -22.57
CA ASP A 320 14.87 28.78 -21.77
C ASP A 320 14.87 28.45 -20.26
N THR A 321 15.99 27.93 -19.75
CA THR A 321 16.15 27.50 -18.35
C THR A 321 16.52 28.68 -17.47
N ILE A 322 15.86 28.85 -16.32
CA ILE A 322 16.24 29.86 -15.32
C ILE A 322 17.35 29.28 -14.44
N MET A 323 18.51 29.93 -14.39
CA MET A 323 19.69 29.53 -13.62
C MET A 323 19.62 29.97 -12.15
N PRO A 324 20.51 29.49 -11.26
CA PRO A 324 20.51 29.86 -9.83
C PRO A 324 20.58 31.35 -9.52
N ASP A 325 21.23 32.15 -10.35
CA ASP A 325 21.33 33.60 -10.22
C ASP A 325 20.12 34.36 -10.82
N GLY A 326 19.14 33.63 -11.36
CA GLY A 326 17.95 34.17 -12.00
C GLY A 326 18.12 34.50 -13.49
N THR A 327 19.29 34.28 -14.08
CA THR A 327 19.53 34.49 -15.51
C THR A 327 18.86 33.40 -16.35
N LEU A 328 18.57 33.71 -17.61
CA LEU A 328 17.97 32.77 -18.55
C LEU A 328 19.06 32.16 -19.43
N ARG A 329 19.08 30.84 -19.53
CA ARG A 329 19.99 30.07 -20.39
C ARG A 329 19.18 29.44 -21.53
N SER A 330 19.40 29.93 -22.73
CA SER A 330 18.83 29.41 -23.97
C SER A 330 19.75 28.44 -24.67
#